data_AF-A0A2K2V4T1-F1
#
_entry.id   AF-A0A2K2V4T1-F1
#
_cell.length_a   1.000
_cell.length_b   1.000
_cell.length_c   1.000
_cell.angle_alpha   90.00
_cell.angle_beta   90.00
_cell.angle_gamma   90.00
#
_symmetry.space_group_name_H-M   'P 1'
#
loop_
_entity.id
_entity.type
_entity.pdbx_description
1 polymer ?
#
loop_
_entity_poly.entity_id
_entity_poly.type
_entity_poly.pdbx_seq_one_letter_code
_entity_poly.pdbx_strand_id
1 'polypeptide(L)'
;MKRIGVIVGAIAFVLALLAISFLAAYFFSSSESQFVFGSQGRTIRVNLTMNETLRNVVSEAKVNSIAPPVGIPGGKFLYTVTYRGVSYSIFLSGNDTYVVLWDSKGVKGKEKADLVLVKEIKEEKVVHRAEDNSSLIVYGSVGRTYLIKSSLIPKDLQSYNYVHEGEAYLKWYYPVGVWKATNHAKGIWYILYGIAITNAADLSYQESAVGVTCCKSYHYINGVETVASQVRHDTHHMLCVWNIFGVLSRHCDMYVWYVVDLWLNTSPEGHGSDNGSFGCSCP
;
A
#
# COMPACT_ATOMS: atom_id res chain seq x y z
N MET A 1 -68.82 -22.25 -15.91
CA MET A 1 -67.76 -22.29 -14.87
C MET A 1 -66.41 -22.86 -15.33
N LYS A 2 -66.29 -23.66 -16.41
CA LYS A 2 -65.01 -24.30 -16.83
C LYS A 2 -63.96 -23.39 -17.53
N ARG A 3 -64.32 -22.17 -17.98
CA ARG A 3 -63.39 -21.29 -18.72
C ARG A 3 -62.57 -20.34 -17.84
N ILE A 4 -63.03 -20.05 -16.62
CA ILE A 4 -62.35 -19.12 -15.70
C ILE A 4 -61.13 -19.78 -15.06
N GLY A 5 -61.20 -21.08 -14.73
CA GLY A 5 -60.08 -21.81 -14.12
C GLY A 5 -58.83 -21.93 -15.00
N VAL A 6 -59.00 -22.00 -16.32
CA VAL A 6 -57.88 -22.08 -17.27
C VAL A 6 -57.16 -20.72 -17.38
N ILE A 7 -57.92 -19.62 -17.37
CA ILE A 7 -57.36 -18.26 -17.44
C ILE A 7 -56.61 -17.94 -16.14
N VAL A 8 -57.17 -18.31 -14.98
CA VAL A 8 -56.51 -18.12 -13.68
C VAL A 8 -55.23 -18.97 -13.58
N GLY A 9 -55.26 -20.22 -14.06
CA GLY A 9 -54.07 -21.08 -14.10
C GLY A 9 -52.95 -20.54 -15.01
N ALA A 10 -53.29 -20.01 -16.18
CA ALA A 10 -52.32 -19.44 -17.10
C ALA A 10 -51.69 -18.14 -16.55
N ILE A 11 -52.48 -17.28 -15.91
CA ILE A 11 -51.98 -16.05 -15.29
C ILE A 11 -51.07 -16.39 -14.10
N ALA A 12 -51.45 -17.37 -13.27
CA ALA A 12 -50.61 -17.81 -12.15
C ALA A 12 -49.26 -18.39 -12.62
N PHE A 13 -49.26 -19.12 -13.75
CA PHE A 13 -48.03 -19.67 -14.33
C PHE A 13 -47.10 -18.59 -14.89
N VAL A 14 -47.66 -17.58 -15.56
CA VAL A 14 -46.88 -16.44 -16.08
C VAL A 14 -46.31 -15.59 -14.94
N LEU A 15 -47.09 -15.35 -13.88
CA LEU A 15 -46.62 -14.64 -12.70
C LEU A 15 -45.54 -15.43 -11.94
N ALA A 16 -45.64 -16.76 -11.88
CA ALA A 16 -44.60 -17.61 -11.31
C ALA A 16 -43.30 -17.56 -12.12
N LEU A 17 -43.38 -17.59 -13.46
CA LEU A 17 -42.22 -17.44 -14.35
C LEU A 17 -41.55 -16.06 -14.22
N LEU A 18 -42.35 -14.98 -14.11
CA LEU A 18 -41.84 -13.63 -13.88
C LEU A 18 -41.18 -13.50 -12.50
N ALA A 19 -41.74 -14.12 -11.46
CA ALA A 19 -41.14 -14.13 -10.13
C ALA A 19 -39.79 -14.88 -10.11
N ILE A 20 -39.69 -16.02 -10.80
CA ILE A 20 -38.43 -16.79 -10.92
C ILE A 20 -37.35 -16.00 -11.67
N SER A 21 -37.73 -15.26 -12.72
CA SER A 21 -36.78 -14.43 -13.48
C SER A 21 -36.35 -13.17 -12.72
N PHE A 22 -37.23 -12.58 -11.90
CA PHE A 22 -36.86 -11.48 -11.00
C PHE A 22 -35.95 -11.94 -9.85
N LEU A 23 -36.17 -13.14 -9.29
CA LEU A 23 -35.27 -13.76 -8.32
C LEU A 23 -33.92 -14.11 -8.94
N ALA A 24 -33.88 -14.65 -10.16
CA ALA A 24 -32.63 -14.91 -10.86
C ALA A 24 -31.84 -13.62 -11.15
N ALA A 25 -32.52 -12.52 -11.52
CA ALA A 25 -31.91 -11.21 -11.72
C ALA A 25 -31.40 -10.57 -10.42
N TYR A 26 -32.06 -10.81 -9.27
CA TYR A 26 -31.61 -10.33 -7.97
C TYR A 26 -30.40 -11.12 -7.43
N PHE A 27 -30.23 -12.38 -7.84
CA PHE A 27 -29.03 -13.19 -7.59
C PHE A 27 -27.87 -12.89 -8.55
N PHE A 28 -28.08 -12.09 -9.61
CA PHE A 28 -26.99 -11.37 -10.29
C PHE A 28 -26.70 -10.03 -9.60
N SER A 29 -26.80 -10.02 -8.26
CA SER A 29 -26.16 -9.02 -7.42
C SER A 29 -24.72 -8.86 -7.88
N SER A 30 -24.28 -7.61 -8.04
CA SER A 30 -22.89 -7.20 -8.24
C SER A 30 -21.91 -8.26 -7.76
N SER A 31 -21.29 -8.99 -8.70
CA SER A 31 -20.29 -9.99 -8.36
C SER A 31 -19.16 -9.27 -7.64
N GLU A 32 -19.12 -9.36 -6.31
CA GLU A 32 -17.89 -9.12 -5.57
C GLU A 32 -16.92 -10.19 -6.04
N SER A 33 -16.01 -9.78 -6.93
CA SER A 33 -14.94 -10.66 -7.35
C SER A 33 -13.87 -10.59 -6.27
N GLN A 34 -13.66 -11.70 -5.57
CA GLN A 34 -12.51 -11.85 -4.70
C GLN A 34 -11.30 -12.17 -5.57
N PHE A 35 -10.35 -11.25 -5.61
CA PHE A 35 -9.09 -11.50 -6.29
C PHE A 35 -7.98 -11.73 -5.27
N VAL A 36 -7.09 -12.65 -5.63
CA VAL A 36 -5.89 -12.97 -4.89
C VAL A 36 -4.71 -12.47 -5.71
N PHE A 37 -3.98 -11.49 -5.17
CA PHE A 37 -2.76 -10.99 -5.79
C PHE A 37 -1.63 -10.93 -4.76
N GLY A 38 -0.41 -11.27 -5.20
CA GLY A 38 0.78 -11.18 -4.37
C GLY A 38 2.05 -11.57 -5.12
N SER A 39 3.07 -10.71 -5.01
CA SER A 39 4.48 -11.06 -5.17
C SER A 39 5.00 -11.57 -3.81
N GLN A 40 6.05 -12.40 -3.81
CA GLN A 40 6.55 -13.15 -2.64
C GLN A 40 6.53 -12.32 -1.34
N GLY A 41 5.65 -12.68 -0.41
CA GLY A 41 5.55 -12.03 0.90
C GLY A 41 4.25 -12.35 1.64
N ARG A 42 3.10 -12.08 1.02
CA ARG A 42 1.79 -12.45 1.58
C ARG A 42 0.71 -12.30 0.52
N THR A 43 -0.29 -13.16 0.58
CA THR A 43 -1.48 -13.09 -0.27
C THR A 43 -2.38 -11.96 0.21
N ILE A 44 -2.54 -10.89 -0.58
CA ILE A 44 -3.53 -9.85 -0.30
C ILE A 44 -4.87 -10.34 -0.86
N ARG A 45 -5.90 -10.36 0.00
CA ARG A 45 -7.28 -10.59 -0.44
C ARG A 45 -7.95 -9.25 -0.67
N VAL A 46 -8.52 -9.08 -1.86
CA VAL A 46 -9.22 -7.85 -2.23
C VAL A 46 -10.66 -8.20 -2.59
N ASN A 47 -11.63 -7.55 -1.93
CA ASN A 47 -13.02 -7.53 -2.38
C ASN A 47 -13.22 -6.31 -3.29
N LEU A 48 -13.64 -6.51 -4.53
CA LEU A 48 -13.85 -5.42 -5.49
C LEU A 48 -15.28 -5.38 -6.02
N THR A 49 -15.79 -4.14 -6.16
CA THR A 49 -16.87 -3.81 -7.08
C THR A 49 -16.32 -2.78 -8.08
N MET A 50 -15.94 -3.21 -9.30
CA MET A 50 -15.54 -2.28 -10.37
C MET A 50 -16.77 -1.61 -10.98
N ASN A 51 -16.88 -0.29 -10.86
CA ASN A 51 -17.88 0.49 -11.61
C ASN A 51 -17.49 0.57 -13.11
N GLU A 52 -18.48 0.88 -13.97
CA GLU A 52 -18.27 0.94 -15.43
C GLU A 52 -17.28 2.04 -15.85
N THR A 53 -17.29 3.19 -15.16
CA THR A 53 -16.36 4.30 -15.41
C THR A 53 -14.90 3.87 -15.27
N LEU A 54 -14.58 3.11 -14.22
CA LEU A 54 -13.24 2.57 -14.01
C LEU A 54 -12.86 1.57 -15.11
N ARG A 55 -13.79 0.73 -15.59
CA ARG A 55 -13.50 -0.21 -16.69
C ARG A 55 -13.10 0.52 -17.98
N ASN A 56 -13.81 1.59 -18.33
CA ASN A 56 -13.49 2.39 -19.51
C ASN A 56 -12.08 3.02 -19.37
N VAL A 57 -11.80 3.61 -18.21
CA VAL A 57 -10.47 4.19 -17.92
C VAL A 57 -9.36 3.14 -18.02
N VAL A 58 -9.54 1.97 -17.42
CA VAL A 58 -8.56 0.85 -17.48
C VAL A 58 -8.30 0.39 -18.91
N SER A 59 -9.33 0.40 -19.78
CA SER A 59 -9.18 -0.05 -21.17
C SER A 59 -8.42 0.94 -22.07
N GLU A 60 -8.42 2.23 -21.72
CA GLU A 60 -7.90 3.29 -22.57
C GLU A 60 -6.58 3.89 -22.04
N ALA A 61 -6.38 3.92 -20.73
CA ALA A 61 -5.20 4.52 -20.11
C ALA A 61 -4.00 3.57 -20.22
N LYS A 62 -2.87 4.09 -20.73
CA LYS A 62 -1.61 3.34 -20.84
C LYS A 62 -0.55 3.99 -19.97
N VAL A 63 0.05 3.21 -19.08
CA VAL A 63 1.20 3.63 -18.29
C VAL A 63 2.48 3.22 -19.01
N ASN A 64 3.43 4.14 -19.12
CA ASN A 64 4.75 3.84 -19.68
C ASN A 64 5.84 4.72 -19.05
N SER A 65 7.08 4.34 -19.27
CA SER A 65 8.28 5.05 -18.83
C SER A 65 8.79 6.09 -19.84
N ILE A 66 7.95 6.48 -20.82
CA ILE A 66 8.34 7.48 -21.83
C ILE A 66 8.33 8.86 -21.17
N ALA A 67 9.51 9.43 -20.97
CA ALA A 67 9.64 10.79 -20.47
C ALA A 67 9.15 11.80 -21.52
N PRO A 68 8.54 12.93 -21.08
CA PRO A 68 8.24 14.02 -21.99
C PRO A 68 9.55 14.61 -22.55
N PRO A 69 9.49 15.32 -23.69
CA PRO A 69 10.67 15.97 -24.30
C PRO A 69 11.25 17.13 -23.47
N VAL A 70 10.75 17.35 -22.25
CA VAL A 70 11.18 18.42 -21.32
C VAL A 70 11.27 17.84 -19.91
N GLY A 71 12.36 18.16 -19.19
CA GLY A 71 12.54 17.80 -17.79
C GLY A 71 12.07 18.88 -16.82
N ILE A 72 11.87 18.50 -15.57
CA ILE A 72 11.78 19.44 -14.44
C ILE A 72 13.20 19.61 -13.86
N PRO A 73 13.75 20.83 -13.75
CA PRO A 73 15.06 21.03 -13.13
C PRO A 73 15.09 20.45 -11.71
N GLY A 74 16.06 19.58 -11.42
CA GLY A 74 16.14 18.86 -10.15
C GLY A 74 14.96 17.90 -9.88
N GLY A 75 14.16 17.59 -10.89
CA GLY A 75 13.01 16.69 -10.79
C GLY A 75 13.34 15.29 -11.29
N LYS A 76 12.98 14.28 -10.50
CA LYS A 76 12.99 12.86 -10.88
C LYS A 76 11.70 12.54 -11.62
N PHE A 77 11.82 12.09 -12.88
CA PHE A 77 10.69 11.52 -13.61
C PHE A 77 10.23 10.22 -12.93
N LEU A 78 8.92 10.06 -12.77
CA LEU A 78 8.33 8.88 -12.15
C LEU A 78 7.66 7.97 -13.18
N TYR A 79 6.69 8.50 -13.93
CA TYR A 79 5.93 7.76 -14.94
C TYR A 79 5.14 8.71 -15.84
N THR A 80 4.66 8.17 -16.97
CA THR A 80 3.73 8.83 -17.90
C THR A 80 2.45 8.01 -18.02
N VAL A 81 1.32 8.71 -18.08
CA VAL A 81 0.01 8.14 -18.42
C VAL A 81 -0.48 8.77 -19.71
N THR A 82 -0.81 7.94 -20.69
CA THR A 82 -1.44 8.36 -21.95
C THR A 82 -2.90 7.92 -21.96
N TYR A 83 -3.81 8.87 -22.19
CA TYR A 83 -5.25 8.62 -22.28
C TYR A 83 -5.86 9.46 -23.39
N ARG A 84 -6.59 8.81 -24.31
CA ARG A 84 -7.22 9.45 -25.48
C ARG A 84 -6.27 10.35 -26.30
N GLY A 85 -5.03 9.90 -26.46
CA GLY A 85 -4.00 10.60 -27.24
C GLY A 85 -3.32 11.76 -26.52
N VAL A 86 -3.67 12.03 -25.26
CA VAL A 86 -3.04 13.05 -24.41
C VAL A 86 -2.17 12.35 -23.36
N SER A 87 -0.93 12.83 -23.18
CA SER A 87 -0.01 12.30 -22.19
C SER A 87 0.20 13.30 -21.06
N TYR A 88 0.17 12.82 -19.81
CA TYR A 88 0.72 13.58 -18.69
C TYR A 88 1.76 12.76 -17.94
N SER A 89 2.76 13.45 -17.43
CA SER A 89 3.91 12.85 -16.74
C SER A 89 4.00 13.40 -15.34
N ILE A 90 4.31 12.53 -14.38
CA ILE A 90 4.50 12.89 -12.97
C ILE A 90 5.99 12.94 -12.64
N PHE A 91 6.39 14.02 -11.97
CA PHE A 91 7.74 14.25 -11.48
C PHE A 91 7.72 14.52 -9.99
N LEU A 92 8.79 14.09 -9.30
CA LEU A 92 9.09 14.47 -7.93
C LEU A 92 10.27 15.43 -7.91
N SER A 93 10.14 16.59 -7.25
CA SER A 93 11.25 17.51 -7.02
C SER A 93 11.20 18.02 -5.57
N GLY A 94 12.19 17.61 -4.76
CA GLY A 94 12.10 17.77 -3.31
C GLY A 94 10.87 17.05 -2.74
N ASN A 95 10.04 17.77 -2.00
CA ASN A 95 8.77 17.27 -1.45
C ASN A 95 7.56 17.56 -2.34
N ASP A 96 7.79 18.14 -3.53
CA ASP A 96 6.72 18.60 -4.41
C ASP A 96 6.52 17.63 -5.58
N THR A 97 5.26 17.38 -5.90
CA THR A 97 4.85 16.64 -7.10
C THR A 97 4.51 17.62 -8.22
N TYR A 98 5.02 17.38 -9.42
CA TYR A 98 4.76 18.17 -10.61
C TYR A 98 4.09 17.33 -11.69
N VAL A 99 3.14 17.93 -12.41
CA VAL A 99 2.50 17.35 -13.59
C VAL A 99 2.93 18.11 -14.83
N VAL A 100 3.28 17.39 -15.88
CA VAL A 100 3.56 17.95 -17.22
C VAL A 100 2.60 17.33 -18.22
N LEU A 101 1.80 18.16 -18.89
CA LEU A 101 0.90 17.75 -19.97
C LEU A 101 1.57 17.93 -21.33
N TRP A 102 1.50 16.93 -22.19
CA TRP A 102 2.17 16.95 -23.50
C TRP A 102 1.51 16.02 -24.52
N ASP A 103 1.78 16.27 -25.80
CA ASP A 103 1.37 15.44 -26.92
C ASP A 103 2.46 15.39 -28.01
N SER A 104 2.14 14.84 -29.18
CA SER A 104 3.05 14.78 -30.34
C SER A 104 3.49 16.14 -30.87
N LYS A 105 2.78 17.23 -30.51
CA LYS A 105 3.11 18.61 -30.86
C LYS A 105 3.88 19.32 -29.73
N GLY A 106 4.29 18.60 -28.68
CA GLY A 106 5.11 19.11 -27.57
C GLY A 106 4.35 19.35 -26.27
N VAL A 107 5.00 20.06 -25.34
CA VAL A 107 4.47 20.35 -24.00
C VAL A 107 3.35 21.38 -24.07
N LYS A 108 2.25 21.11 -23.36
CA LYS A 108 1.07 22.00 -23.25
C LYS A 108 1.03 22.77 -21.94
N GLY A 109 1.57 22.18 -20.88
CA GLY A 109 1.56 22.80 -19.56
C GLY A 109 2.44 22.06 -18.58
N LYS A 110 2.82 22.76 -17.52
CA LYS A 110 3.55 22.26 -16.37
C LYS A 110 3.01 22.97 -15.14
N GLU A 111 2.70 22.24 -14.09
CA GLU A 111 2.32 22.83 -12.81
C GLU A 111 2.72 21.94 -11.63
N LYS A 112 2.77 22.54 -10.44
CA LYS A 112 2.83 21.80 -9.18
C LYS A 112 1.44 21.21 -8.89
N ALA A 113 1.38 19.93 -8.56
CA ALA A 113 0.15 19.27 -8.16
C ALA A 113 -0.17 19.57 -6.69
N ASP A 114 -1.46 19.65 -6.37
CA ASP A 114 -1.93 19.65 -5.00
C ASP A 114 -2.10 18.20 -4.52
N LEU A 115 -1.56 17.87 -3.35
CA LEU A 115 -1.78 16.58 -2.69
C LEU A 115 -2.89 16.74 -1.65
N VAL A 116 -4.06 16.18 -1.95
CA VAL A 116 -5.24 16.25 -1.06
C VAL A 116 -5.35 14.96 -0.26
N LEU A 117 -5.17 15.03 1.06
CA LEU A 117 -5.32 13.87 1.95
C LEU A 117 -6.77 13.35 1.90
N VAL A 118 -6.94 12.09 1.52
CA VAL A 118 -8.26 11.43 1.42
C VAL A 118 -8.48 10.34 2.47
N LYS A 119 -7.39 9.76 3.00
CA LYS A 119 -7.46 8.67 3.98
C LYS A 119 -6.21 8.67 4.85
N GLU A 120 -6.41 8.54 6.16
CA GLU A 120 -5.34 8.23 7.12
C GLU A 120 -5.76 7.00 7.94
N ILE A 121 -4.84 6.06 8.11
CA ILE A 121 -5.02 4.83 8.91
C ILE A 121 -3.88 4.77 9.92
N LYS A 122 -4.20 4.42 11.16
CA LYS A 122 -3.22 4.21 12.23
C LYS A 122 -3.58 2.97 13.02
N GLU A 123 -2.59 2.15 13.32
CA GLU A 123 -2.71 1.00 14.22
C GLU A 123 -1.50 0.95 15.15
N GLU A 124 -1.69 0.54 16.39
CA GLU A 124 -0.61 0.16 17.30
C GLU A 124 -1.10 -0.95 18.22
N LYS A 125 -0.27 -1.96 18.47
CA LYS A 125 -0.56 -3.06 19.39
C LYS A 125 0.71 -3.67 19.95
N VAL A 126 0.60 -4.24 21.14
CA VAL A 126 1.65 -5.08 21.73
C VAL A 126 1.61 -6.44 21.04
N VAL A 127 2.75 -6.88 20.49
CA VAL A 127 2.86 -8.18 19.79
C VAL A 127 3.64 -9.21 20.58
N HIS A 128 4.49 -8.77 21.52
CA HIS A 128 5.20 -9.66 22.42
C HIS A 128 5.48 -8.98 23.75
N ARG A 129 5.47 -9.77 24.82
CA ARG A 129 5.88 -9.39 26.18
C ARG A 129 6.63 -10.57 26.75
N ALA A 130 7.86 -10.36 27.23
CA ALA A 130 8.61 -11.41 27.90
C ALA A 130 7.88 -11.85 29.17
N GLU A 131 7.96 -13.14 29.51
CA GLU A 131 7.29 -13.73 30.68
C GLU A 131 7.69 -13.06 31.99
N ASP A 132 8.95 -12.64 32.09
CA ASP A 132 9.52 -11.92 33.23
C ASP A 132 9.23 -10.40 33.21
N ASN A 133 8.44 -9.91 32.25
CA ASN A 133 8.18 -8.49 31.99
C ASN A 133 9.43 -7.63 31.73
N SER A 134 10.59 -8.25 31.44
CA SER A 134 11.81 -7.49 31.16
C SER A 134 11.76 -6.78 29.81
N SER A 135 11.06 -7.35 28.82
CA SER A 135 10.98 -6.80 27.47
C SER A 135 9.56 -6.68 26.92
N LEU A 136 9.39 -5.72 26.01
CA LEU A 136 8.13 -5.44 25.33
C LEU A 136 8.41 -5.16 23.86
N ILE A 137 7.63 -5.78 22.97
CA ILE A 137 7.64 -5.48 21.53
C ILE A 137 6.29 -4.91 21.13
N VAL A 138 6.32 -3.68 20.61
CA VAL A 138 5.16 -2.97 20.10
C VAL A 138 5.26 -2.88 18.59
N TYR A 139 4.19 -3.23 17.91
CA TYR A 139 4.01 -3.05 16.48
C TYR A 139 3.08 -1.86 16.24
N GLY A 140 3.37 -1.05 15.22
CA GLY A 140 2.42 -0.06 14.75
C GLY A 140 2.56 0.26 13.27
N SER A 141 1.59 0.98 12.75
CA SER A 141 1.57 1.42 11.36
C SER A 141 0.85 2.76 11.19
N VAL A 142 1.27 3.50 10.17
CA VAL A 142 0.63 4.73 9.71
C VAL A 142 0.57 4.70 8.19
N GLY A 143 -0.61 4.89 7.62
CA GLY A 143 -0.83 5.00 6.19
C GLY A 143 -1.57 6.29 5.84
N ARG A 144 -1.06 7.08 4.89
CA ARG A 144 -1.69 8.30 4.39
C ARG A 144 -1.84 8.21 2.88
N THR A 145 -3.04 8.47 2.40
CA THR A 145 -3.35 8.44 0.97
C THR A 145 -3.76 9.82 0.52
N TYR A 146 -3.11 10.31 -0.53
CA TYR A 146 -3.34 11.62 -1.11
C TYR A 146 -3.79 11.46 -2.56
N LEU A 147 -4.80 12.24 -2.95
CA LEU A 147 -5.16 12.41 -4.35
C LEU A 147 -4.23 13.46 -4.99
N ILE A 148 -3.66 13.14 -6.15
CA ILE A 148 -2.87 14.08 -6.96
C ILE A 148 -3.86 14.91 -7.78
N LYS A 149 -4.10 16.15 -7.36
CA LYS A 149 -5.01 17.08 -8.02
C LYS A 149 -4.23 18.07 -8.87
N SER A 150 -4.60 18.16 -10.13
CA SER A 150 -3.98 19.06 -11.11
C SER A 150 -4.97 19.39 -12.22
N SER A 151 -4.98 20.65 -12.66
CA SER A 151 -5.74 21.14 -13.81
C SER A 151 -5.26 20.54 -15.13
N LEU A 152 -4.00 20.08 -15.17
CA LEU A 152 -3.38 19.44 -16.32
C LEU A 152 -3.73 17.96 -16.48
N ILE A 153 -4.22 17.28 -15.43
CA ILE A 153 -4.67 15.89 -15.53
C ILE A 153 -6.05 15.87 -16.21
N PRO A 154 -6.28 15.02 -17.23
CA PRO A 154 -7.59 14.85 -17.85
C PRO A 154 -8.70 14.65 -16.80
N LYS A 155 -9.85 15.30 -16.99
CA LYS A 155 -10.96 15.30 -16.02
C LYS A 155 -11.37 13.88 -15.58
N ASP A 156 -11.42 12.95 -16.53
CA ASP A 156 -11.76 11.54 -16.28
C ASP A 156 -10.72 10.81 -15.40
N LEU A 157 -9.48 11.30 -15.33
CA LEU A 157 -8.37 10.69 -14.59
C LEU A 157 -8.06 11.38 -13.25
N GLN A 158 -8.69 12.51 -12.95
CA GLN A 158 -8.40 13.26 -11.73
C GLN A 158 -8.64 12.47 -10.44
N SER A 159 -9.56 11.50 -10.45
CA SER A 159 -9.88 10.66 -9.29
C SER A 159 -9.11 9.34 -9.23
N TYR A 160 -8.13 9.14 -10.12
CA TYR A 160 -7.39 7.88 -10.24
C TYR A 160 -5.90 8.01 -9.89
N ASN A 161 -5.36 9.21 -9.70
CA ASN A 161 -3.94 9.40 -9.41
C ASN A 161 -3.73 9.61 -7.91
N TYR A 162 -3.04 8.68 -7.26
CA TYR A 162 -2.80 8.71 -5.83
C TYR A 162 -1.32 8.61 -5.48
N VAL A 163 -0.97 9.23 -4.37
CA VAL A 163 0.26 8.94 -3.62
C VAL A 163 -0.17 8.28 -2.31
N HIS A 164 0.42 7.14 -2.00
CA HIS A 164 0.29 6.50 -0.69
C HIS A 164 1.63 6.57 0.04
N GLU A 165 1.64 7.15 1.23
CA GLU A 165 2.76 7.11 2.16
C GLU A 165 2.42 6.10 3.25
N GLY A 166 3.23 5.07 3.41
CA GLY A 166 2.96 3.99 4.36
C GLY A 166 4.19 3.66 5.17
N GLU A 167 3.98 3.44 6.45
CA GLU A 167 5.02 3.09 7.40
C GLU A 167 4.49 2.02 8.35
N ALA A 168 5.19 0.90 8.45
CA ALA A 168 5.03 -0.07 9.53
C ALA A 168 6.30 -0.04 10.37
N TYR A 169 6.16 -0.15 11.69
CA TYR A 169 7.30 -0.18 12.59
C TYR A 169 7.15 -1.23 13.69
N LEU A 170 8.29 -1.72 14.16
CA LEU A 170 8.41 -2.48 15.40
C LEU A 170 9.28 -1.69 16.37
N LYS A 171 8.91 -1.67 17.64
CA LYS A 171 9.67 -1.09 18.76
C LYS A 171 9.97 -2.20 19.75
N TRP A 172 11.24 -2.41 20.08
CA TRP A 172 11.67 -3.26 21.19
C TRP A 172 12.11 -2.38 22.36
N TYR A 173 11.57 -2.63 23.54
CA TYR A 173 11.93 -1.96 24.80
C TYR A 173 12.61 -2.94 25.75
N TYR A 174 13.77 -2.56 26.31
CA TYR A 174 14.48 -3.36 27.32
C TYR A 174 15.36 -2.51 28.27
N PRO A 175 15.37 -2.77 29.61
CA PRO A 175 14.18 -3.22 30.31
C PRO A 175 13.02 -2.26 29.98
N VAL A 176 11.77 -2.71 30.05
CA VAL A 176 10.58 -1.92 29.63
C VAL A 176 10.71 -0.44 30.02
N GLY A 177 10.76 0.45 29.01
CA GLY A 177 10.83 1.89 29.18
C GLY A 177 12.23 2.53 29.23
N VAL A 178 13.32 1.75 29.18
CA VAL A 178 14.69 2.27 29.32
C VAL A 178 15.43 2.37 27.98
N TRP A 179 15.79 1.24 27.36
CA TRP A 179 16.43 1.21 26.05
C TRP A 179 15.41 0.85 24.98
N LYS A 180 15.60 1.40 23.78
CA LYS A 180 14.68 1.22 22.65
C LYS A 180 15.45 1.02 21.36
N ALA A 181 15.03 0.03 20.58
CA ALA A 181 15.27 -0.01 19.14
C ALA A 181 13.95 0.08 18.39
N THR A 182 13.93 0.83 17.29
CA THR A 182 12.81 0.90 16.36
C THR A 182 13.29 0.50 14.98
N ASN A 183 12.58 -0.42 14.36
CA ASN A 183 12.77 -0.78 12.96
C ASN A 183 11.56 -0.25 12.16
N HIS A 184 11.80 0.47 11.07
CA HIS A 184 10.77 1.08 10.21
C HIS A 184 10.86 0.53 8.79
N ALA A 185 9.79 -0.11 8.32
CA ALA A 185 9.54 -0.37 6.90
C ALA A 185 8.65 0.75 6.34
N LYS A 186 9.25 1.64 5.57
CA LYS A 186 8.60 2.87 5.11
C LYS A 186 8.69 2.99 3.60
N GLY A 187 7.59 3.36 2.96
CA GLY A 187 7.55 3.54 1.52
C GLY A 187 6.62 4.66 1.07
N ILE A 188 6.84 5.10 -0.16
CA ILE A 188 5.94 5.97 -0.90
C ILE A 188 5.60 5.28 -2.21
N TRP A 189 4.31 5.15 -2.51
CA TRP A 189 3.80 4.52 -3.71
C TRP A 189 3.01 5.52 -4.54
N TYR A 190 3.29 5.54 -5.84
CA TYR A 190 2.49 6.26 -6.82
C TYR A 190 1.58 5.26 -7.50
N ILE A 191 0.28 5.54 -7.47
CA ILE A 191 -0.76 4.57 -7.78
C ILE A 191 -1.70 5.20 -8.78
N LEU A 192 -1.86 4.52 -9.91
CA LEU A 192 -2.97 4.76 -10.82
C LEU A 192 -4.08 3.77 -10.46
N TYR A 193 -5.07 4.26 -9.75
CA TYR A 193 -6.12 3.47 -9.12
C TYR A 193 -6.82 2.55 -10.12
N GLY A 194 -6.90 1.27 -9.78
CA GLY A 194 -7.49 0.24 -10.64
C GLY A 194 -6.60 -0.20 -11.82
N ILE A 195 -5.43 0.39 -12.04
CA ILE A 195 -4.55 0.10 -13.18
C ILE A 195 -3.21 -0.50 -12.74
N ALA A 196 -2.40 0.23 -11.98
CA ALA A 196 -1.06 -0.23 -11.57
C ALA A 196 -0.47 0.61 -10.43
N ILE A 197 0.48 0.02 -9.71
CA ILE A 197 1.45 0.76 -8.92
C ILE A 197 2.56 1.22 -9.87
N THR A 198 2.54 2.50 -10.22
CA THR A 198 3.38 3.06 -11.29
C THR A 198 4.79 3.39 -10.83
N ASN A 199 4.98 3.63 -9.53
CA ASN A 199 6.30 3.84 -8.94
C ASN A 199 6.25 3.54 -7.43
N ALA A 200 7.38 3.17 -6.84
CA ALA A 200 7.52 3.13 -5.40
C ALA A 200 8.95 3.43 -4.94
N ALA A 201 9.08 3.99 -3.74
CA ALA A 201 10.36 4.28 -3.11
C ALA A 201 10.46 3.60 -1.74
N ASP A 202 11.57 2.91 -1.50
CA ASP A 202 11.94 2.41 -0.18
C ASP A 202 12.60 3.53 0.64
N LEU A 203 12.02 3.85 1.78
CA LEU A 203 12.50 4.85 2.74
C LEU A 203 12.74 4.21 4.12
N SER A 204 12.91 2.90 4.17
CA SER A 204 13.09 2.15 5.41
C SER A 204 14.35 2.58 6.16
N TYR A 205 14.25 2.60 7.48
CA TYR A 205 15.33 3.03 8.36
C TYR A 205 15.19 2.39 9.75
N GLN A 206 16.22 2.56 10.58
CA GLN A 206 16.24 2.09 11.95
C GLN A 206 16.70 3.20 12.90
N GLU A 207 16.19 3.17 14.11
CA GLU A 207 16.58 4.03 15.21
C GLU A 207 16.94 3.16 16.41
N SER A 208 17.98 3.51 17.16
CA SER A 208 18.29 2.81 18.41
C SER A 208 18.86 3.78 19.44
N ALA A 209 18.52 3.54 20.71
CA ALA A 209 19.13 4.24 21.82
C ALA A 209 20.63 3.92 21.91
N VAL A 210 21.39 4.82 22.53
CA VAL A 210 22.81 4.60 22.86
C VAL A 210 22.96 3.25 23.57
N GLY A 211 23.96 2.43 23.25
CA GLY A 211 24.12 1.11 23.88
C GLY A 211 23.30 -0.03 23.26
N VAL A 212 22.34 0.26 22.37
CA VAL A 212 21.72 -0.75 21.50
C VAL A 212 22.36 -0.69 20.12
N THR A 213 22.98 -1.80 19.70
CA THR A 213 23.69 -1.94 18.44
C THR A 213 22.84 -2.72 17.44
N CYS A 214 22.70 -2.21 16.21
CA CYS A 214 22.17 -2.99 15.09
C CYS A 214 23.29 -3.87 14.53
N CYS A 215 23.14 -5.19 14.62
CA CYS A 215 24.15 -6.13 14.13
C CYS A 215 23.97 -6.47 12.65
N LYS A 216 22.71 -6.46 12.17
CA LYS A 216 22.36 -6.78 10.79
C LYS A 216 21.10 -6.01 10.40
N SER A 217 21.08 -5.49 9.18
CA SER A 217 19.91 -4.88 8.56
C SER A 217 19.83 -5.32 7.10
N TYR A 218 18.63 -5.63 6.66
CA TYR A 218 18.30 -5.91 5.27
C TYR A 218 16.92 -5.34 4.96
N HIS A 219 16.83 -4.50 3.92
CA HIS A 219 15.55 -3.96 3.48
C HIS A 219 15.47 -3.93 1.95
N TYR A 220 14.24 -3.98 1.44
CA TYR A 220 13.97 -3.91 0.02
C TYR A 220 12.52 -3.54 -0.26
N ILE A 221 12.28 -3.14 -1.51
CA ILE A 221 10.96 -2.93 -2.10
C ILE A 221 10.77 -3.85 -3.30
N ASN A 222 9.56 -4.36 -3.48
CA ASN A 222 9.19 -5.15 -4.66
C ASN A 222 7.79 -4.79 -5.17
N GLY A 223 7.43 -5.29 -6.37
CA GLY A 223 6.09 -5.15 -6.92
C GLY A 223 5.75 -3.82 -7.59
N VAL A 224 6.75 -3.00 -7.94
CA VAL A 224 6.56 -1.84 -8.83
C VAL A 224 6.14 -2.33 -10.22
N GLU A 225 5.26 -1.58 -10.90
CA GLU A 225 4.61 -1.96 -12.16
C GLU A 225 3.69 -3.18 -12.07
N THR A 226 3.35 -3.60 -10.86
CA THR A 226 2.38 -4.68 -10.62
C THR A 226 1.15 -4.15 -9.89
N VAL A 227 0.24 -5.07 -9.55
CA VAL A 227 -1.00 -4.74 -8.84
C VAL A 227 -0.82 -4.57 -7.33
N ALA A 228 0.33 -4.97 -6.78
CA ALA A 228 0.64 -4.85 -5.36
C ALA A 228 2.14 -4.69 -5.13
N SER A 229 2.52 -3.87 -4.16
CA SER A 229 3.90 -3.58 -3.82
C SER A 229 4.09 -3.61 -2.32
N GLN A 230 5.26 -4.06 -1.88
CA GLN A 230 5.62 -4.09 -0.46
C GLN A 230 6.99 -3.49 -0.24
N VAL A 231 7.14 -2.85 0.92
CA VAL A 231 8.44 -2.56 1.52
C VAL A 231 8.63 -3.44 2.75
N ARG A 232 9.83 -3.98 2.92
CA ARG A 232 10.20 -4.85 4.05
C ARG A 232 11.52 -4.40 4.64
N HIS A 233 11.62 -4.42 5.96
CA HIS A 233 12.84 -4.14 6.70
C HIS A 233 13.03 -5.17 7.82
N ASP A 234 14.12 -5.91 7.74
CA ASP A 234 14.52 -6.97 8.67
C ASP A 234 15.78 -6.51 9.41
N THR A 235 15.73 -6.45 10.74
CA THR A 235 16.88 -6.05 11.57
C THR A 235 17.13 -7.02 12.73
N HIS A 236 18.38 -7.02 13.19
CA HIS A 236 18.80 -7.69 14.42
C HIS A 236 19.49 -6.67 15.32
N HIS A 237 18.99 -6.53 16.54
CA HIS A 237 19.53 -5.62 17.54
C HIS A 237 20.11 -6.38 18.73
N MET A 238 21.18 -5.84 19.30
CA MET A 238 21.80 -6.33 20.53
C MET A 238 21.96 -5.19 21.53
N LEU A 239 21.64 -5.44 22.78
CA LEU A 239 21.95 -4.58 23.92
C LEU A 239 22.99 -5.27 24.80
N CYS A 240 24.06 -4.56 25.13
CA CYS A 240 25.10 -5.02 26.06
C CYS A 240 25.03 -4.22 27.36
N VAL A 241 24.81 -4.91 28.47
CA VAL A 241 24.79 -4.32 29.82
C VAL A 241 25.90 -4.95 30.64
N TRP A 242 26.83 -4.13 31.12
CA TRP A 242 27.83 -4.55 32.10
C TRP A 242 27.21 -4.53 33.49
N ASN A 243 27.29 -5.64 34.22
CA ASN A 243 26.90 -5.71 35.62
C ASN A 243 27.99 -6.38 36.47
N ILE A 244 27.80 -6.41 37.79
CA ILE A 244 28.78 -6.97 38.74
C ILE A 244 29.06 -8.48 38.55
N PHE A 245 28.23 -9.17 37.78
CA PHE A 245 28.34 -10.59 37.47
C PHE A 245 28.84 -10.88 36.05
N GLY A 246 29.15 -9.84 35.26
CA GLY A 246 29.68 -9.96 33.91
C GLY A 246 28.90 -9.14 32.87
N VAL A 247 29.08 -9.50 31.60
CA VAL A 247 28.37 -8.87 30.47
C VAL A 247 27.06 -9.62 30.21
N LEU A 248 25.95 -8.92 30.31
CA LEU A 248 24.63 -9.41 29.90
C LEU A 248 24.34 -8.89 28.48
N SER A 249 24.18 -9.80 27.52
CA SER A 249 23.68 -9.45 26.18
C SER A 249 22.20 -9.84 26.03
N ARG A 250 21.45 -8.99 25.34
CA ARG A 250 20.07 -9.27 24.90
C ARG A 250 19.94 -9.00 23.43
N HIS A 251 19.20 -9.84 22.74
CA HIS A 251 19.09 -9.84 21.29
C HIS A 251 17.63 -9.79 20.88
N CYS A 252 17.32 -8.99 19.86
CA CYS A 252 15.98 -8.90 19.32
C CYS A 252 16.01 -8.89 17.80
N ASP A 253 15.37 -9.90 17.20
CA ASP A 253 15.06 -9.92 15.78
C ASP A 253 13.77 -9.14 15.54
N MET A 254 13.76 -8.26 14.54
CA MET A 254 12.62 -7.40 14.20
C MET A 254 12.40 -7.43 12.70
N TYR A 255 11.26 -7.98 12.28
CA TYR A 255 10.85 -8.09 10.87
C TYR A 255 9.57 -7.29 10.68
N VAL A 256 9.61 -6.27 9.82
CA VAL A 256 8.45 -5.40 9.59
C VAL A 256 8.22 -5.16 8.10
N TRP A 257 6.95 -5.12 7.68
CA TRP A 257 6.58 -4.86 6.30
C TRP A 257 5.29 -4.05 6.17
N TYR A 258 5.21 -3.28 5.09
CA TYR A 258 4.03 -2.52 4.72
C TYR A 258 3.70 -2.81 3.26
N VAL A 259 2.47 -3.25 3.01
CA VAL A 259 1.99 -3.63 1.68
C VAL A 259 0.87 -2.71 1.26
N VAL A 260 0.86 -2.31 -0.01
CA VAL A 260 -0.24 -1.58 -0.65
C VAL A 260 -0.56 -2.20 -2.00
N ASP A 261 -1.84 -2.21 -2.37
CA ASP A 261 -2.29 -2.58 -3.71
C ASP A 261 -2.71 -1.35 -4.55
N LEU A 262 -2.92 -1.56 -5.85
CA LEU A 262 -3.35 -0.51 -6.77
C LEU A 262 -4.77 0.03 -6.46
N TRP A 263 -5.50 -0.57 -5.51
CA TRP A 263 -6.81 -0.14 -5.02
C TRP A 263 -6.72 0.55 -3.64
N LEU A 264 -5.50 0.82 -3.15
CA LEU A 264 -5.22 1.52 -1.90
C LEU A 264 -5.63 0.72 -0.65
N ASN A 265 -5.80 -0.60 -0.79
CA ASN A 265 -5.86 -1.47 0.37
C ASN A 265 -4.45 -1.68 0.91
N THR A 266 -4.33 -1.65 2.23
CA THR A 266 -3.05 -1.76 2.90
C THR A 266 -3.09 -2.93 3.88
N SER A 267 -1.97 -3.64 3.98
CA SER A 267 -1.79 -4.75 4.92
C SER A 267 -0.44 -4.60 5.57
N PRO A 268 -0.36 -3.90 6.71
CA PRO A 268 0.88 -3.76 7.43
C PRO A 268 1.01 -4.88 8.47
N GLU A 269 2.22 -5.38 8.70
CA GLU A 269 2.50 -6.42 9.69
C GLU A 269 3.93 -6.35 10.22
N GLY A 270 4.17 -7.00 11.36
CA GLY A 270 5.51 -7.17 11.88
C GLY A 270 5.56 -8.27 12.93
N HIS A 271 6.71 -8.94 13.00
CA HIS A 271 7.03 -9.94 13.98
C HIS A 271 8.37 -9.60 14.63
N GLY A 272 8.48 -9.79 15.94
CA GLY A 272 9.76 -9.73 16.64
C GLY A 272 9.89 -10.84 17.66
N SER A 273 11.12 -11.30 17.86
CA SER A 273 11.45 -12.32 18.86
C SER A 273 12.70 -11.93 19.63
N ASP A 274 12.57 -11.95 20.96
CA ASP A 274 13.64 -11.72 21.92
C ASP A 274 14.21 -13.07 22.39
N ASN A 275 14.61 -13.91 21.43
CA ASN A 275 15.13 -15.26 21.68
C ASN A 275 16.25 -15.54 20.69
N GLY A 276 17.51 -15.58 21.13
CA GLY A 276 18.58 -16.01 20.25
C GLY A 276 20.00 -15.78 20.78
N SER A 277 20.89 -16.69 20.40
CA SER A 277 22.35 -16.56 20.46
C SER A 277 22.87 -16.44 19.03
N PHE A 278 23.19 -15.22 18.58
CA PHE A 278 23.64 -14.99 17.19
C PHE A 278 24.78 -13.97 17.11
N GLY A 279 25.53 -14.08 16.02
CA GLY A 279 26.93 -13.67 15.80
C GLY A 279 27.32 -12.19 15.90
N CYS A 280 26.73 -11.42 16.79
CA CYS A 280 27.35 -10.24 17.36
C CYS A 280 27.62 -10.49 18.84
N SER A 281 28.86 -10.20 19.27
CA SER A 281 29.26 -10.29 20.66
C SER A 281 29.37 -8.89 21.24
N CYS A 282 29.08 -8.77 22.54
CA CYS A 282 29.49 -7.59 23.27
C CYS A 282 31.02 -7.45 23.21
N PRO A 283 31.55 -6.23 23.05
CA PRO A 283 32.98 -5.97 23.16
C PRO A 283 33.50 -6.24 24.59
#